data_AF-A0A6P4HTG7-F1
#
_entry.id   AF-A0A6P4HTG7-F1
#
_cell.length_a   1.000
_cell.length_b   1.000
_cell.length_c   1.000
_cell.angle_alpha   90.00
_cell.angle_beta   90.00
_cell.angle_gamma   90.00
#
_symmetry.space_group_name_H-M   'P 1'
#
loop_
_entity.id
_entity.type
_entity.pdbx_description
1 polymer ?
#
loop_
_entity_poly.entity_id
_entity_poly.type
_entity_poly.pdbx_seq_one_letter_code
_entity_poly.pdbx_strand_id
1 'polypeptide(L)'
;MEQGKLKEAVLYLPEGHVFFHEGIKLISDYGEIDDCDADWLVDAEAICQVLTEAMAEKDVVYKYMLKHLLATATFYRGSKIDFPLDFEQYLRFRMPFPVTPVFNSSQPGYINLLAPTSHPMVSNGYVNPESVQLLLRGNLRDAIRRLDAIRCPSGLQYKLSYRTHEIGDQGFVHEILGCEKRVSGGMPSVVSFVFLPALEFSFAEHPLPTFVPSGPAWSHCCSSTFYWLALFQVYPHFDRRSFCPYVPRMQGIQDERMIKYRNVLRLLLRIGTGNNIPDMSDIFVLKGLHFYRLRYNANCDCNLSLPTLFIELLGIHREITYNEALQRFVTFGGQQAHWMGDATRLYSITRNVAMFYYMNCIPVEHLKHLFGII
;
A
#
# COMPACT_ATOMS: atom_id res chain seq x y z
N MET A 1 -57.31 20.55 9.31
CA MET A 1 -55.90 20.97 9.19
C MET A 1 -55.06 19.78 9.62
N GLU A 2 -54.62 19.02 8.63
CA GLU A 2 -53.86 17.78 8.78
C GLU A 2 -52.44 18.07 9.28
N GLN A 3 -51.93 17.21 10.15
CA GLN A 3 -50.51 16.85 10.13
C GLN A 3 -50.42 15.34 10.15
N GLY A 4 -50.37 14.77 8.95
CA GLY A 4 -50.12 13.36 8.73
C GLY A 4 -48.73 12.99 9.24
N LYS A 5 -48.67 12.04 10.17
CA LYS A 5 -47.48 11.22 10.38
C LYS A 5 -47.25 10.44 9.10
N LEU A 6 -46.30 10.86 8.28
CA LEU A 6 -45.70 10.00 7.26
C LEU A 6 -45.14 8.78 8.00
N LYS A 7 -45.84 7.64 7.89
CA LYS A 7 -45.27 6.34 8.20
C LYS A 7 -44.08 6.16 7.24
N GLU A 8 -42.89 6.00 7.79
CA GLU A 8 -41.75 5.48 7.03
C GLU A 8 -42.21 4.21 6.32
N ALA A 9 -42.28 4.28 4.99
CA ALA A 9 -42.50 3.09 4.18
C ALA A 9 -41.25 2.23 4.34
N VAL A 10 -41.37 1.15 5.14
CA VAL A 10 -40.36 0.11 5.18
C VAL A 10 -40.29 -0.48 3.77
N LEU A 11 -39.25 -0.09 3.02
CA LEU A 11 -38.95 -0.63 1.70
C LEU A 11 -38.57 -2.09 1.88
N TYR A 12 -39.51 -3.00 1.58
CA TYR A 12 -39.22 -4.43 1.53
C TYR A 12 -38.36 -4.71 0.31
N LEU A 13 -37.18 -5.28 0.54
CA LEU A 13 -36.32 -5.76 -0.52
C LEU A 13 -36.88 -7.06 -1.13
N PRO A 14 -36.60 -7.33 -2.42
CA PRO A 14 -36.92 -8.62 -3.01
C PRO A 14 -36.17 -9.75 -2.27
N GLU A 15 -36.75 -10.95 -2.26
CA GLU A 15 -36.10 -12.13 -1.66
C GLU A 15 -34.69 -12.33 -2.25
N GLY A 16 -33.72 -12.68 -1.39
CA GLY A 16 -32.32 -12.85 -1.78
C GLY A 16 -31.55 -11.56 -2.06
N HIS A 17 -32.10 -10.37 -1.76
CA HIS A 17 -31.41 -9.08 -1.88
C HIS A 17 -31.11 -8.48 -0.51
N VAL A 18 -30.08 -7.64 -0.45
CA VAL A 18 -29.70 -6.83 0.71
C VAL A 18 -29.49 -5.39 0.30
N PHE A 19 -29.61 -4.45 1.25
CA PHE A 19 -29.20 -3.08 1.00
C PHE A 19 -27.71 -3.07 0.69
N PHE A 20 -27.28 -2.23 -0.26
CA PHE A 20 -25.88 -2.24 -0.70
C PHE A 20 -24.92 -1.98 0.46
N HIS A 21 -25.27 -1.07 1.35
CA HIS A 21 -24.48 -0.75 2.54
C HIS A 21 -24.31 -1.95 3.49
N GLU A 22 -25.38 -2.73 3.69
CA GLU A 22 -25.35 -3.94 4.52
C GLU A 22 -24.54 -5.04 3.85
N GLY A 23 -24.69 -5.20 2.52
CA GLY A 23 -23.90 -6.14 1.73
C GLY A 23 -22.40 -5.85 1.81
N ILE A 24 -21.98 -4.60 1.61
CA ILE A 24 -20.56 -4.23 1.73
C ILE A 24 -20.02 -4.49 3.13
N LYS A 25 -20.81 -4.19 4.18
CA LYS A 25 -20.43 -4.49 5.55
C LYS A 25 -20.24 -6.00 5.75
N LEU A 26 -21.20 -6.81 5.30
CA LEU A 26 -21.12 -8.26 5.36
C LEU A 26 -19.83 -8.80 4.70
N ILE A 27 -19.49 -8.31 3.50
CA ILE A 27 -18.25 -8.73 2.80
C ILE A 27 -16.99 -8.30 3.55
N SER A 28 -17.00 -7.10 4.14
CA SER A 28 -15.90 -6.61 4.97
C SER A 28 -15.70 -7.50 6.19
N ASP A 29 -16.78 -7.95 6.84
CA ASP A 29 -16.75 -8.80 8.03
C ASP A 29 -16.26 -10.22 7.67
N TYR A 30 -16.66 -10.79 6.53
CA TYR A 30 -16.05 -12.01 5.97
C TYR A 30 -14.56 -11.84 5.59
N GLY A 31 -14.11 -10.59 5.49
CA GLY A 31 -12.75 -10.15 5.19
C GLY A 31 -11.76 -10.34 6.33
N GLU A 32 -12.27 -10.42 7.54
CA GLU A 32 -11.44 -10.42 8.74
C GLU A 32 -10.72 -11.75 8.93
N ILE A 33 -9.56 -11.66 9.56
CA ILE A 33 -8.79 -12.83 9.99
C ILE A 33 -9.54 -13.54 11.11
N ASP A 34 -9.39 -14.86 11.18
CA ASP A 34 -9.98 -15.64 12.27
C ASP A 34 -9.20 -15.43 13.56
N ASP A 35 -9.80 -15.76 14.70
CA ASP A 35 -9.12 -15.78 16.00
C ASP A 35 -7.86 -16.68 15.98
N CYS A 36 -7.88 -17.75 15.19
CA CYS A 36 -6.73 -18.65 14.99
C CYS A 36 -5.56 -17.99 14.24
N ASP A 37 -5.80 -16.85 13.60
CA ASP A 37 -4.82 -16.06 12.85
C ASP A 37 -4.48 -14.74 13.56
N ALA A 38 -5.05 -14.47 14.73
CA ALA A 38 -4.84 -13.23 15.47
C ALA A 38 -3.35 -12.96 15.79
N ASP A 39 -2.55 -14.02 15.93
CA ASP A 39 -1.11 -13.93 16.25
C ASP A 39 -0.22 -13.65 15.03
N TRP A 40 -0.77 -13.44 13.83
CA TRP A 40 0.04 -13.21 12.63
C TRP A 40 0.97 -11.99 12.76
N LEU A 41 0.56 -10.97 13.52
CA LEU A 41 1.39 -9.79 13.78
C LEU A 41 2.63 -10.13 14.59
N VAL A 42 2.50 -11.05 15.56
CA VAL A 42 3.62 -11.53 16.38
C VAL A 42 4.61 -12.31 15.51
N ASP A 43 4.10 -13.14 14.59
CA ASP A 43 4.94 -13.85 13.63
C ASP A 43 5.64 -12.89 12.65
N ALA A 44 4.93 -11.88 12.17
CA ALA A 44 5.49 -10.85 11.29
C ALA A 44 6.59 -10.04 12.00
N GLU A 45 6.40 -9.71 13.28
CA GLU A 45 7.40 -9.04 14.10
C GLU A 45 8.64 -9.92 14.29
N ALA A 46 8.47 -11.22 14.59
CA ALA A 46 9.58 -12.16 14.72
C ALA A 46 10.37 -12.30 13.41
N ILE A 47 9.68 -12.36 12.26
CA ILE A 47 10.33 -12.37 10.94
C ILE A 47 11.12 -11.08 10.72
N CYS A 48 10.56 -9.92 11.04
CA CYS A 48 11.24 -8.62 10.94
C CYS A 48 12.51 -8.61 11.80
N GLN A 49 12.44 -9.07 13.04
CA GLN A 49 13.57 -9.07 13.97
C GLN A 49 14.71 -9.94 13.43
N VAL A 50 14.43 -11.20 13.08
CA VAL A 50 15.44 -12.15 12.59
C VAL A 50 16.09 -11.64 11.30
N LEU A 51 15.30 -11.07 10.38
CA LEU A 51 15.83 -10.46 9.16
C LEU A 51 16.71 -9.24 9.46
N THR A 52 16.30 -8.41 10.41
CA THR A 52 17.04 -7.21 10.82
C THR A 52 18.38 -7.61 11.43
N GLU A 53 18.41 -8.62 12.29
CA GLU A 53 19.64 -9.15 12.89
C GLU A 53 20.57 -9.72 11.82
N ALA A 54 20.07 -10.59 10.94
CA ALA A 54 20.86 -11.19 9.86
C ALA A 54 21.43 -10.15 8.88
N MET A 55 20.70 -9.06 8.63
CA MET A 55 21.16 -7.97 7.78
C MET A 55 22.15 -7.04 8.52
N ALA A 56 21.96 -6.82 9.81
CA ALA A 56 22.85 -6.01 10.64
C ALA A 56 24.25 -6.64 10.81
N GLU A 57 24.37 -7.96 10.71
CA GLU A 57 25.67 -8.65 10.63
C GLU A 57 26.51 -8.21 9.42
N LYS A 58 25.86 -7.80 8.33
CA LYS A 58 26.55 -7.31 7.12
C LYS A 58 26.96 -5.86 7.25
N ASP A 59 26.06 -5.02 7.76
CA ASP A 59 26.30 -3.61 8.02
C ASP A 59 25.25 -3.08 9.01
N VAL A 60 25.71 -2.33 10.02
CA VAL A 60 24.84 -1.76 11.05
C VAL A 60 23.75 -0.84 10.48
N VAL A 61 23.96 -0.25 9.29
CA VAL A 61 22.95 0.58 8.60
C VAL A 61 21.62 -0.16 8.45
N TYR A 62 21.64 -1.48 8.26
CA TYR A 62 20.42 -2.25 8.05
C TYR A 62 19.55 -2.37 9.29
N LYS A 63 20.14 -2.26 10.50
CA LYS A 63 19.37 -2.14 11.74
C LYS A 63 18.46 -0.91 11.73
N TYR A 64 18.92 0.18 11.11
CA TYR A 64 18.16 1.42 10.99
C TYR A 64 17.22 1.37 9.79
N MET A 65 17.64 0.78 8.66
CA MET A 65 16.81 0.65 7.46
C MET A 65 15.57 -0.22 7.68
N LEU A 66 15.71 -1.34 8.40
CA LEU A 66 14.62 -2.32 8.57
C LEU A 66 13.76 -2.06 9.81
N LYS A 67 14.02 -0.99 10.57
CA LYS A 67 13.30 -0.65 11.79
C LYS A 67 11.78 -0.59 11.62
N HIS A 68 11.31 -0.14 10.45
CA HIS A 68 9.89 0.03 10.14
C HIS A 68 9.37 -1.03 9.15
N LEU A 69 10.04 -2.17 9.03
CA LEU A 69 9.64 -3.24 8.10
C LEU A 69 8.25 -3.78 8.40
N LEU A 70 7.87 -3.94 9.67
CA LEU A 70 6.56 -4.46 10.07
C LEU A 70 5.39 -3.65 9.51
N ALA A 71 5.49 -2.33 9.45
CA ALA A 71 4.45 -1.46 8.90
C ALA A 71 4.16 -1.76 7.42
N THR A 72 5.12 -2.35 6.69
CA THR A 72 4.95 -2.71 5.28
C THR A 72 4.25 -4.07 5.08
N ALA A 73 4.01 -4.80 6.18
CA ALA A 73 3.47 -6.14 6.15
C ALA A 73 2.04 -6.21 5.60
N THR A 74 1.70 -7.37 5.07
CA THR A 74 0.35 -7.79 4.70
C THR A 74 0.23 -9.29 4.94
N PHE A 75 -0.81 -9.69 5.64
CA PHE A 75 -1.14 -11.08 5.89
C PHE A 75 -2.13 -11.59 4.86
N TYR A 76 -1.98 -12.84 4.45
CA TYR A 76 -2.91 -13.54 3.57
C TYR A 76 -3.16 -14.96 4.07
N ARG A 77 -4.42 -15.40 3.99
CA ARG A 77 -4.79 -16.82 4.01
C ARG A 77 -6.03 -17.05 3.16
N GLY A 78 -5.86 -17.67 2.00
CA GLY A 78 -6.94 -17.75 1.02
C GLY A 78 -7.41 -16.35 0.62
N SER A 79 -8.68 -16.03 0.85
CA SER A 79 -9.27 -14.71 0.59
C SER A 79 -9.22 -13.74 1.78
N LYS A 80 -8.66 -14.15 2.93
CA LYS A 80 -8.52 -13.31 4.13
C LYS A 80 -7.24 -12.51 4.04
N ILE A 81 -7.35 -11.20 4.26
CA ILE A 81 -6.24 -10.25 4.17
C ILE A 81 -6.26 -9.31 5.37
N ASP A 82 -5.08 -9.06 5.95
CA ASP A 82 -4.94 -8.06 7.00
C ASP A 82 -3.65 -7.26 6.91
N PHE A 83 -3.62 -6.13 7.63
CA PHE A 83 -2.58 -5.13 7.64
C PHE A 83 -2.34 -4.64 9.08
N PRO A 84 -1.11 -4.20 9.40
CA PRO A 84 -0.88 -3.40 10.60
C PRO A 84 -1.77 -2.16 10.59
N LEU A 85 -2.15 -1.63 11.76
CA LEU A 85 -2.95 -0.41 11.84
C LEU A 85 -2.21 0.81 11.28
N ASP A 86 -0.89 0.82 11.40
CA ASP A 86 0.05 1.83 10.92
C ASP A 86 0.66 1.43 9.57
N PHE A 87 -0.09 0.75 8.69
CA PHE A 87 0.48 0.22 7.46
C PHE A 87 1.11 1.32 6.56
N GLU A 88 2.22 0.96 5.92
CA GLU A 88 3.00 1.82 5.05
C GLU A 88 3.23 1.17 3.68
N GLN A 89 3.37 2.02 2.65
CA GLN A 89 3.91 1.64 1.34
C GLN A 89 5.42 1.82 1.28
N TYR A 90 5.94 2.82 2.00
CA TYR A 90 7.36 3.14 2.03
C TYR A 90 7.99 2.51 3.27
N LEU A 91 9.12 1.83 3.10
CA LEU A 91 9.99 1.50 4.21
C LEU A 91 10.78 2.76 4.56
N ARG A 92 10.26 3.53 5.50
CA ARG A 92 10.95 4.73 5.98
C ARG A 92 12.10 4.39 6.92
N PHE A 93 13.21 5.10 6.78
CA PHE A 93 14.35 4.93 7.67
C PHE A 93 15.24 6.17 7.75
N ARG A 94 16.09 6.21 8.76
CA ARG A 94 17.14 7.23 8.91
C ARG A 94 18.50 6.57 8.73
N MET A 95 19.44 7.28 8.11
CA MET A 95 20.83 6.81 8.06
C MET A 95 21.48 6.94 9.45
N PRO A 96 22.40 6.03 9.84
CA PRO A 96 23.14 6.11 11.09
C PRO A 96 24.29 7.14 11.05
N PHE A 97 24.36 7.94 9.99
CA PHE A 97 25.35 8.99 9.78
C PHE A 97 24.65 10.28 9.32
N PRO A 98 25.29 11.45 9.46
CA PRO A 98 24.69 12.72 9.08
C PRO A 98 24.32 12.75 7.60
N VAL A 99 23.05 13.08 7.33
CA VAL A 99 22.53 13.33 5.98
C VAL A 99 21.77 14.65 6.01
N THR A 100 22.12 15.57 5.11
CA THR A 100 21.50 16.89 5.03
C THR A 100 20.87 17.09 3.65
N PRO A 101 19.56 17.38 3.59
CA PRO A 101 18.89 17.76 2.35
C PRO A 101 19.48 19.05 1.76
N VAL A 102 19.84 19.02 0.48
CA VAL A 102 20.31 20.16 -0.30
C VAL A 102 19.30 20.39 -1.42
N PHE A 103 18.61 21.52 -1.37
CA PHE A 103 17.56 21.86 -2.32
C PHE A 103 18.15 22.33 -3.65
N ASN A 104 17.65 21.80 -4.75
CA ASN A 104 18.06 22.26 -6.07
C ASN A 104 17.20 23.46 -6.50
N SER A 105 17.72 24.67 -6.36
CA SER A 105 17.01 25.89 -6.78
C SER A 105 16.74 25.95 -8.29
N SER A 106 17.54 25.25 -9.10
CA SER A 106 17.35 25.17 -10.55
C SER A 106 16.30 24.14 -10.98
N GLN A 107 15.90 23.23 -10.09
CA GLN A 107 14.95 22.15 -10.37
C GLN A 107 13.99 21.96 -9.18
N PRO A 108 13.00 22.86 -9.02
CA PRO A 108 12.00 22.73 -7.97
C PRO A 108 11.28 21.38 -8.11
N GLY A 109 11.30 20.57 -7.06
CA GLY A 109 10.78 19.20 -7.06
C GLY A 109 11.83 18.13 -6.78
N TYR A 110 13.12 18.43 -6.90
CA TYR A 110 14.20 17.50 -6.60
C TYR A 110 15.16 18.04 -5.53
N ILE A 111 15.68 17.12 -4.73
CA ILE A 111 16.68 17.40 -3.70
C ILE A 111 17.85 16.45 -3.84
N ASN A 112 19.04 16.88 -3.44
CA ASN A 112 20.19 16.00 -3.23
C ASN A 112 20.39 15.81 -1.72
N LEU A 113 21.00 14.69 -1.31
CA LEU A 113 21.22 14.39 0.10
C LEU A 113 22.72 14.36 0.40
N LEU A 114 23.25 15.44 0.98
CA LEU A 114 24.66 15.56 1.35
C LEU A 114 24.97 14.62 2.52
N ALA A 115 26.02 13.82 2.38
CA ALA A 115 26.50 12.88 3.39
C ALA A 115 28.03 12.89 3.40
N PRO A 116 28.68 13.66 4.30
CA PRO A 116 30.14 13.78 4.37
C PRO A 116 30.76 12.55 5.05
N THR A 117 30.53 11.37 4.48
CA THR A 117 31.01 10.08 4.99
C THR A 117 31.52 9.20 3.85
N SER A 118 32.38 8.25 4.19
CA SER A 118 32.79 7.18 3.29
C SER A 118 31.94 5.95 3.59
N HIS A 119 30.94 5.69 2.75
CA HIS A 119 30.06 4.53 2.87
C HIS A 119 29.68 4.05 1.47
N PRO A 120 29.50 2.74 1.21
CA PRO A 120 29.13 2.23 -0.12
C PRO A 120 27.83 2.79 -0.71
N MET A 121 26.95 3.35 0.13
CA MET A 121 25.70 4.03 -0.29
C MET A 121 25.91 5.52 -0.65
N VAL A 122 27.12 6.03 -0.52
CA VAL A 122 27.46 7.45 -0.73
C VAL A 122 28.45 7.57 -1.89
N SER A 123 28.16 8.45 -2.84
CA SER A 123 29.01 8.75 -3.98
C SER A 123 29.21 10.26 -4.10
N ASN A 124 30.47 10.69 -4.22
CA ASN A 124 30.86 12.10 -4.29
C ASN A 124 30.31 12.96 -3.14
N GLY A 125 30.22 12.39 -1.94
CA GLY A 125 29.70 13.07 -0.75
C GLY A 125 28.17 13.20 -0.71
N TYR A 126 27.43 12.50 -1.58
CA TYR A 126 25.96 12.47 -1.56
C TYR A 126 25.45 11.04 -1.46
N VAL A 127 24.32 10.83 -0.78
CA VAL A 127 23.61 9.55 -0.82
C VAL A 127 23.24 9.25 -2.27
N ASN A 128 23.59 8.06 -2.74
CA ASN A 128 23.28 7.62 -4.09
C ASN A 128 22.08 6.64 -4.04
N PRO A 129 20.91 7.01 -4.61
CA PRO A 129 19.70 6.22 -4.51
C PRO A 129 19.85 4.82 -5.13
N GLU A 130 20.51 4.72 -6.28
CA GLU A 130 20.80 3.45 -6.95
C GLU A 130 21.65 2.52 -6.06
N SER A 131 22.72 3.04 -5.47
CA SER A 131 23.63 2.27 -4.62
C SER A 131 22.93 1.72 -3.38
N VAL A 132 22.09 2.53 -2.72
CA VAL A 132 21.28 2.08 -1.57
C VAL A 132 20.38 0.90 -1.99
N GLN A 133 19.66 1.02 -3.10
CA GLN A 133 18.74 -0.03 -3.51
C GLN A 133 19.46 -1.31 -3.97
N LEU A 134 20.56 -1.18 -4.71
CA LEU A 134 21.37 -2.33 -5.15
C LEU A 134 21.97 -3.08 -3.95
N LEU A 135 22.49 -2.35 -2.96
CA LEU A 135 23.02 -2.93 -1.73
C LEU A 135 21.91 -3.58 -0.90
N LEU A 136 20.78 -2.91 -0.72
CA LEU A 136 19.62 -3.49 -0.03
C LEU A 136 19.15 -4.78 -0.72
N ARG A 137 19.00 -4.77 -2.05
CA ARG A 137 18.59 -5.93 -2.84
C ARG A 137 19.57 -7.09 -2.73
N GLY A 138 20.86 -6.82 -2.92
CA GLY A 138 21.91 -7.84 -2.82
C GLY A 138 21.95 -8.46 -1.42
N ASN A 139 21.89 -7.62 -0.38
CA ASN A 139 22.02 -8.08 0.98
C ASN A 139 20.77 -8.82 1.49
N LEU A 140 19.56 -8.37 1.17
CA LEU A 140 18.32 -9.08 1.49
C LEU A 140 18.29 -10.46 0.84
N ARG A 141 18.61 -10.54 -0.46
CA ARG A 141 18.64 -11.81 -1.19
C ARG A 141 19.56 -12.83 -0.53
N ASP A 142 20.75 -12.39 -0.15
CA ASP A 142 21.73 -13.24 0.51
C ASP A 142 21.30 -13.66 1.92
N ALA A 143 20.77 -12.73 2.72
CA ALA A 143 20.31 -13.00 4.08
C ALA A 143 19.15 -14.00 4.06
N ILE A 144 18.15 -13.77 3.21
CA ILE A 144 16.98 -14.66 3.05
C ILE A 144 17.40 -16.05 2.57
N ARG A 145 18.35 -16.14 1.62
CA ARG A 145 18.90 -17.43 1.17
C ARG A 145 19.60 -18.21 2.29
N ARG A 146 20.28 -17.51 3.20
CA ARG A 146 20.96 -18.14 4.35
C ARG A 146 19.98 -18.59 5.44
N LEU A 147 18.95 -17.79 5.70
CA LEU A 147 17.94 -18.11 6.71
C LEU A 147 17.07 -19.32 6.29
N ASP A 148 16.73 -19.45 5.01
CA ASP A 148 15.76 -20.41 4.42
C ASP A 148 14.35 -20.36 5.05
N ALA A 149 14.24 -20.64 6.34
CA ALA A 149 12.99 -20.61 7.07
C ALA A 149 13.15 -20.13 8.52
N ILE A 150 12.12 -19.43 9.00
CA ILE A 150 12.04 -18.90 10.36
C ILE A 150 10.94 -19.64 11.11
N ARG A 151 11.23 -20.09 12.34
CA ARG A 151 10.21 -20.59 13.27
C ARG A 151 9.77 -19.43 14.16
N CYS A 152 8.48 -19.14 14.16
CA CYS A 152 7.91 -18.00 14.86
C CYS A 152 7.27 -18.39 16.21
N PRO A 153 6.99 -17.41 17.10
CA PRO A 153 6.42 -17.67 18.43
C PRO A 153 5.06 -18.38 18.43
N SER A 154 4.24 -18.20 17.38
CA SER A 154 2.99 -18.96 17.21
C SER A 154 3.20 -20.48 17.07
N GLY A 155 4.44 -20.91 16.85
CA GLY A 155 4.81 -22.27 16.52
C GLY A 155 4.87 -22.55 15.02
N LEU A 156 4.38 -21.64 14.18
CA LEU A 156 4.45 -21.74 12.73
C LEU A 156 5.90 -21.60 12.22
N GLN A 157 6.17 -22.21 11.07
CA GLN A 157 7.44 -22.06 10.37
C GLN A 157 7.19 -21.47 8.99
N TYR A 158 7.86 -20.38 8.65
CA TYR A 158 7.73 -19.70 7.37
C TYR A 158 8.97 -19.91 6.53
N LYS A 159 8.80 -20.40 5.30
CA LYS A 159 9.84 -20.38 4.28
C LYS A 159 9.91 -18.98 3.69
N LEU A 160 11.10 -18.40 3.66
CA LEU A 160 11.31 -17.07 3.12
C LEU A 160 11.64 -17.11 1.62
N SER A 161 11.18 -16.12 0.89
CA SER A 161 11.63 -15.81 -0.45
C SER A 161 11.67 -14.30 -0.67
N TYR A 162 12.45 -13.90 -1.67
CA TYR A 162 12.71 -12.49 -1.96
C TYR A 162 12.66 -12.25 -3.46
N ARG A 163 11.95 -11.19 -3.86
CA ARG A 163 11.93 -10.71 -5.23
C ARG A 163 11.89 -9.19 -5.29
N THR A 164 12.16 -8.66 -6.47
CA THR A 164 12.03 -7.23 -6.77
C THR A 164 11.32 -7.05 -8.10
N HIS A 165 10.56 -5.97 -8.23
CA HIS A 165 10.05 -5.48 -9.50
C HIS A 165 10.38 -4.00 -9.65
N GLU A 166 10.61 -3.55 -10.89
CA GLU A 166 10.94 -2.15 -11.17
C GLU A 166 9.67 -1.32 -11.34
N ILE A 167 9.66 -0.09 -10.78
CA ILE A 167 8.56 0.86 -10.93
C ILE A 167 9.06 2.23 -11.36
N GLY A 168 8.79 2.57 -12.63
CA GLY A 168 9.09 3.88 -13.21
C GLY A 168 10.52 4.35 -12.93
N ASP A 169 10.64 5.58 -12.43
CA ASP A 169 11.91 6.20 -12.05
C ASP A 169 12.32 5.93 -10.59
N GLN A 170 11.48 5.28 -9.79
CA GLN A 170 11.70 5.09 -8.34
C GLN A 170 12.58 3.88 -8.01
N GLY A 171 12.88 3.03 -8.99
CA GLY A 171 13.75 1.87 -8.85
C GLY A 171 12.97 0.59 -8.50
N PHE A 172 13.47 -0.18 -7.54
CA PHE A 172 12.95 -1.49 -7.15
C PHE A 172 11.94 -1.39 -6.01
N VAL A 173 10.75 -1.93 -6.23
CA VAL A 173 9.89 -2.40 -5.14
C VAL A 173 10.46 -3.71 -4.63
N HIS A 174 10.65 -3.78 -3.31
CA HIS A 174 11.18 -4.95 -2.62
C HIS A 174 10.01 -5.77 -2.07
N GLU A 175 10.08 -7.09 -2.24
CA GLU A 175 9.08 -8.00 -1.72
C GLU A 175 9.74 -9.18 -1.01
N ILE A 176 9.43 -9.33 0.28
CA ILE A 176 9.83 -10.45 1.12
C ILE A 176 8.56 -11.26 1.43
N LEU A 177 8.56 -12.54 1.11
CA LEU A 177 7.44 -13.44 1.35
C LEU A 177 7.85 -14.51 2.36
N GLY A 178 7.14 -14.58 3.48
CA GLY A 178 7.13 -15.72 4.38
C GLY A 178 5.91 -16.59 4.09
N CYS A 179 6.10 -17.78 3.56
CA CYS A 179 5.03 -18.75 3.31
C CYS A 179 5.07 -19.87 4.36
N GLU A 180 3.96 -20.10 5.04
CA GLU A 180 3.81 -21.16 6.04
C GLU A 180 4.19 -22.53 5.45
N LYS A 181 5.17 -23.21 6.06
CA LYS A 181 5.52 -24.59 5.75
C LYS A 181 4.47 -25.50 6.40
N ARG A 182 3.44 -25.89 5.64
CA ARG A 182 2.44 -26.86 6.11
C ARG A 182 2.87 -28.30 5.89
N VAL A 183 2.54 -29.14 6.87
CA VAL A 183 2.73 -30.60 6.83
C VAL A 183 1.44 -31.32 6.41
N SER A 184 0.27 -30.72 6.62
CA SER A 184 -1.04 -31.24 6.26
C SER A 184 -1.85 -30.22 5.44
N GLY A 185 -2.83 -30.69 4.67
CA GLY A 185 -3.59 -29.90 3.70
C GLY A 185 -4.25 -28.60 4.22
N GLY A 186 -4.69 -27.76 3.27
CA GLY A 186 -5.26 -26.42 3.52
C GLY A 186 -4.39 -25.30 2.93
N MET A 187 -4.93 -24.08 2.89
CA MET A 187 -4.23 -22.92 2.32
C MET A 187 -3.19 -22.40 3.33
N PRO A 188 -1.90 -22.29 2.96
CA PRO A 188 -0.88 -21.75 3.84
C PRO A 188 -1.13 -20.26 4.13
N SER A 189 -0.82 -19.80 5.35
CA SER A 189 -0.69 -18.37 5.59
C SER A 189 0.54 -17.81 4.89
N VAL A 190 0.45 -16.56 4.47
CA VAL A 190 1.55 -15.81 3.88
C VAL A 190 1.66 -14.47 4.59
N VAL A 191 2.87 -14.13 5.04
CA VAL A 191 3.21 -12.77 5.45
C VAL A 191 4.08 -12.17 4.36
N SER A 192 3.60 -11.10 3.73
CA SER A 192 4.32 -10.37 2.69
C SER A 192 4.76 -9.01 3.21
N PHE A 193 6.00 -8.61 2.94
CA PHE A 193 6.49 -7.27 3.19
C PHE A 193 6.83 -6.65 1.83
N VAL A 194 6.00 -5.72 1.36
CA VAL A 194 6.15 -5.07 0.06
C VAL A 194 6.38 -3.58 0.26
N PHE A 195 7.51 -3.07 -0.23
CA PHE A 195 7.91 -1.70 0.08
C PHE A 195 8.84 -1.05 -0.94
N LEU A 196 8.81 0.29 -0.95
CA LEU A 196 9.87 1.14 -1.50
C LEU A 196 10.68 1.77 -0.36
N PRO A 197 12.01 1.73 -0.38
CA PRO A 197 12.81 2.45 0.61
C PRO A 197 12.56 3.96 0.51
N ALA A 198 12.57 4.67 1.64
CA ALA A 198 12.50 6.14 1.69
C ALA A 198 13.30 6.69 2.88
N LEU A 199 14.05 7.78 2.69
CA LEU A 199 14.75 8.41 3.82
C LEU A 199 13.82 9.36 4.56
N GLU A 200 13.75 9.22 5.88
CA GLU A 200 12.92 10.03 6.76
C GLU A 200 13.68 11.25 7.30
N PHE A 201 13.03 12.40 7.27
CA PHE A 201 13.54 13.65 7.83
C PHE A 201 12.48 14.31 8.73
N SER A 202 12.88 14.71 9.93
CA SER A 202 12.01 15.48 10.85
C SER A 202 11.80 16.90 10.32
N PHE A 203 10.58 17.43 10.38
CA PHE A 203 10.31 18.84 10.05
C PHE A 203 11.06 19.80 10.97
N ALA A 204 11.30 19.41 12.22
CA ALA A 204 11.99 20.26 13.20
C ALA A 204 13.48 20.45 12.88
N GLU A 205 14.12 19.42 12.32
CA GLU A 205 15.54 19.43 11.97
C GLU A 205 15.76 19.90 10.53
N HIS A 206 14.87 19.47 9.63
CA HIS A 206 14.93 19.74 8.21
C HIS A 206 13.56 20.20 7.73
N PRO A 207 13.29 21.52 7.70
CA PRO A 207 12.02 22.05 7.21
C PRO A 207 11.73 21.62 5.76
N LEU A 208 10.44 21.43 5.46
CA LEU A 208 10.01 21.07 4.12
C LEU A 208 10.39 22.17 3.12
N PRO A 209 10.88 21.84 1.91
CA PRO A 209 11.05 22.84 0.87
C PRO A 209 9.72 23.54 0.54
N THR A 210 9.77 24.86 0.32
CA THR A 210 8.60 25.71 0.07
C THR A 210 7.82 25.35 -1.19
N PHE A 211 8.46 24.68 -2.15
CA PHE A 211 7.82 24.20 -3.38
C PHE A 211 7.02 22.91 -3.18
N VAL A 212 7.19 22.21 -2.05
CA VAL A 212 6.41 21.01 -1.75
C VAL A 212 5.09 21.45 -1.16
N PRO A 213 3.94 21.07 -1.76
CA PRO A 213 2.64 21.46 -1.24
C PRO A 213 2.45 20.98 0.20
N SER A 214 2.51 21.92 1.15
CA SER A 214 2.10 21.73 2.55
C SER A 214 0.59 21.89 2.75
N GLY A 215 -0.14 22.28 1.68
CA GLY A 215 -1.54 22.69 1.72
C GLY A 215 -2.50 21.63 2.24
N PRO A 216 -3.56 22.03 2.99
CA PRO A 216 -4.40 21.11 3.72
C PRO A 216 -5.66 20.74 2.96
N ALA A 217 -5.94 19.46 2.88
CA ALA A 217 -7.31 18.97 3.03
C ALA A 217 -7.53 18.38 4.44
N TRP A 218 -6.46 18.17 5.21
CA TRP A 218 -6.48 17.36 6.44
C TRP A 218 -5.75 18.02 7.63
N SER A 219 -5.43 19.32 7.60
CA SER A 219 -4.81 20.00 8.76
C SER A 219 -5.67 19.93 10.02
N HIS A 220 -7.00 19.85 9.86
CA HIS A 220 -7.97 19.66 10.94
C HIS A 220 -8.10 18.19 11.39
N CYS A 221 -7.40 17.28 10.72
CA CYS A 221 -7.65 15.84 10.73
C CYS A 221 -6.41 15.00 11.04
N CYS A 222 -5.21 15.58 10.92
CA CYS A 222 -3.94 14.94 11.19
C CYS A 222 -3.12 15.91 12.04
N SER A 223 -2.95 15.62 13.32
CA SER A 223 -2.26 16.51 14.26
C SER A 223 -0.78 16.18 14.45
N SER A 224 -0.26 15.11 13.83
CA SER A 224 0.97 14.46 14.29
C SER A 224 2.00 14.07 13.22
N THR A 225 1.86 14.47 11.95
CA THR A 225 2.94 14.18 10.99
C THR A 225 4.10 15.15 11.23
N PHE A 226 5.16 14.65 11.87
CA PHE A 226 6.35 15.43 12.22
C PHE A 226 7.53 15.20 11.27
N TYR A 227 7.30 14.53 10.12
CA TYR A 227 8.36 14.17 9.19
C TYR A 227 7.92 14.23 7.73
N TRP A 228 8.90 14.27 6.83
CA TRP A 228 8.74 14.07 5.40
C TRP A 228 9.75 13.01 4.91
N LEU A 229 9.50 12.48 3.72
CA LEU A 229 10.26 11.41 3.10
C LEU A 229 11.00 11.93 1.86
N ALA A 230 12.25 11.53 1.68
CA ALA A 230 12.95 11.64 0.42
C ALA A 230 12.78 10.32 -0.35
N LEU A 231 11.94 10.35 -1.38
CA LEU A 231 11.68 9.21 -2.25
C LEU A 231 12.82 9.04 -3.25
N PHE A 232 13.18 7.80 -3.51
CA PHE A 232 14.27 7.46 -4.41
C PHE A 232 13.90 7.80 -5.85
N GLN A 233 14.88 8.32 -6.59
CA GLN A 233 14.80 8.51 -8.04
C GLN A 233 16.05 7.87 -8.64
N VAL A 234 15.92 6.63 -9.12
CA VAL A 234 17.03 5.83 -9.68
C VAL A 234 17.28 6.17 -11.14
N TYR A 235 16.23 6.51 -11.89
CA TYR A 235 16.33 6.95 -13.29
C TYR A 235 15.80 8.38 -13.50
N PRO A 236 16.30 9.36 -12.73
CA PRO A 236 15.84 10.73 -12.84
C PRO A 236 16.26 11.30 -14.18
N HIS A 237 15.44 12.19 -14.72
CA HIS A 237 15.73 12.87 -15.99
C HIS A 237 16.95 13.81 -15.91
N PHE A 238 17.44 14.11 -14.70
CA PHE A 238 18.41 15.18 -14.48
C PHE A 238 19.70 14.75 -13.74
N ASP A 239 19.61 14.31 -12.49
CA ASP A 239 20.77 13.93 -11.66
C ASP A 239 20.49 12.62 -10.95
N ARG A 240 21.33 11.60 -11.16
CA ARG A 240 21.21 10.25 -10.56
C ARG A 240 21.32 10.20 -9.03
N ARG A 241 21.55 11.35 -8.39
CA ARG A 241 21.59 11.53 -6.93
C ARG A 241 20.33 12.21 -6.39
N SER A 242 19.37 12.52 -7.25
CA SER A 242 18.15 13.20 -6.89
C SER A 242 17.21 12.32 -6.08
N PHE A 243 16.46 12.97 -5.21
CA PHE A 243 15.33 12.43 -4.48
C PHE A 243 14.12 13.36 -4.65
N CYS A 244 12.92 12.80 -4.54
CA CYS A 244 11.68 13.56 -4.57
C CYS A 244 11.13 13.70 -3.14
N PRO A 245 10.97 14.93 -2.60
CA PRO A 245 10.39 15.13 -1.28
C PRO A 245 8.89 14.84 -1.27
N TYR A 246 8.44 14.10 -0.26
CA TYR A 246 7.07 13.63 -0.11
C TYR A 246 6.62 13.72 1.35
N VAL A 247 5.35 14.08 1.58
CA VAL A 247 4.75 14.08 2.92
C VAL A 247 3.76 12.91 3.03
N PRO A 248 4.02 11.89 3.87
CA PRO A 248 3.15 10.72 4.01
C PRO A 248 1.93 11.05 4.89
N ARG A 249 0.96 11.74 4.30
CA ARG A 249 -0.21 12.30 5.00
C ARG A 249 -1.07 11.25 5.71
N MET A 250 -1.10 10.01 5.20
CA MET A 250 -1.84 8.90 5.80
C MET A 250 -1.38 8.60 7.23
N GLN A 251 -0.10 8.79 7.54
CA GLN A 251 0.48 8.43 8.83
C GLN A 251 0.02 9.34 9.98
N GLY A 252 -0.64 10.46 9.66
CA GLY A 252 -1.32 11.30 10.64
C GLY A 252 -2.72 10.83 11.00
N ILE A 253 -3.27 9.81 10.35
CA ILE A 253 -4.58 9.24 10.64
C ILE A 253 -4.35 8.10 11.64
N GLN A 254 -4.83 8.24 12.88
CA GLN A 254 -4.64 7.25 13.95
C GLN A 254 -5.94 6.88 14.67
N ASP A 255 -7.08 7.08 14.01
CA ASP A 255 -8.41 6.80 14.56
C ASP A 255 -9.20 5.86 13.64
N GLU A 256 -10.51 5.76 13.86
CA GLU A 256 -11.45 4.92 13.11
C GLU A 256 -11.37 5.09 11.58
N ARG A 257 -10.84 6.21 11.09
CA ARG A 257 -10.63 6.43 9.66
C ARG A 257 -9.60 5.46 9.08
N MET A 258 -8.54 5.09 9.82
CA MET A 258 -7.59 4.08 9.33
C MET A 258 -8.23 2.70 9.22
N ILE A 259 -9.11 2.34 10.16
CA ILE A 259 -9.88 1.10 10.09
C ILE A 259 -10.75 1.10 8.82
N LYS A 260 -11.39 2.24 8.52
CA LYS A 260 -12.18 2.40 7.30
C LYS A 260 -11.33 2.23 6.03
N TYR A 261 -10.14 2.83 5.95
CA TYR A 261 -9.23 2.63 4.81
C TYR A 261 -8.74 1.20 4.68
N ARG A 262 -8.40 0.56 5.80
CA ARG A 262 -8.02 -0.86 5.87
C ARG A 262 -9.12 -1.74 5.27
N ASN A 263 -10.38 -1.49 5.65
CA ASN A 263 -11.52 -2.25 5.13
C ASN A 263 -11.75 -2.01 3.63
N VAL A 264 -11.55 -0.77 3.13
CA VAL A 264 -11.62 -0.52 1.69
C VAL A 264 -10.51 -1.25 0.92
N LEU A 265 -9.28 -1.30 1.43
CA LEU A 265 -8.20 -2.07 0.80
C LEU A 265 -8.56 -3.56 0.70
N ARG A 266 -9.13 -4.15 1.76
CA ARG A 266 -9.62 -5.54 1.74
C ARG A 266 -10.69 -5.73 0.65
N LEU A 267 -11.64 -4.81 0.53
CA LEU A 267 -12.70 -4.87 -0.49
C LEU A 267 -12.15 -4.75 -1.91
N LEU A 268 -11.24 -3.80 -2.17
CA LEU A 268 -10.60 -3.61 -3.48
C LEU A 268 -9.76 -4.84 -3.89
N LEU A 269 -9.01 -5.40 -2.95
CA LEU A 269 -8.21 -6.60 -3.21
C LEU A 269 -9.09 -7.82 -3.49
N ARG A 270 -10.22 -7.95 -2.79
CA ARG A 270 -11.20 -9.03 -3.02
C ARG A 270 -11.88 -8.91 -4.36
N ILE A 271 -12.36 -7.73 -4.74
CA ILE A 271 -12.97 -7.56 -6.06
C ILE A 271 -11.93 -7.74 -7.18
N GLY A 272 -10.69 -7.32 -6.98
CA GLY A 272 -9.59 -7.58 -7.92
C GLY A 272 -9.33 -9.08 -8.10
N THR A 273 -9.18 -9.80 -6.99
CA THR A 273 -8.91 -11.25 -6.98
C THR A 273 -10.09 -12.05 -7.54
N GLY A 274 -11.32 -11.77 -7.09
CA GLY A 274 -12.53 -12.46 -7.54
C GLY A 274 -12.83 -12.29 -9.03
N ASN A 275 -12.33 -11.21 -9.65
CA ASN A 275 -12.54 -10.91 -11.07
C ASN A 275 -11.27 -11.04 -11.93
N ASN A 276 -10.18 -11.57 -11.36
CA ASN A 276 -8.88 -11.70 -12.01
C ASN A 276 -8.41 -10.37 -12.66
N ILE A 277 -8.36 -9.29 -11.88
CA ILE A 277 -7.85 -7.97 -12.30
C ILE A 277 -6.47 -7.76 -11.66
N PRO A 278 -5.37 -7.96 -12.42
CA PRO A 278 -4.02 -7.98 -11.85
C PRO A 278 -3.66 -6.75 -11.02
N ASP A 279 -3.93 -5.54 -11.51
CA ASP A 279 -3.58 -4.30 -10.81
C ASP A 279 -4.31 -4.14 -9.46
N MET A 280 -5.57 -4.58 -9.39
CA MET A 280 -6.35 -4.57 -8.15
C MET A 280 -6.01 -5.75 -7.24
N SER A 281 -5.35 -6.78 -7.76
CA SER A 281 -4.80 -7.89 -6.98
C SER A 281 -3.42 -7.57 -6.39
N ASP A 282 -2.79 -6.46 -6.79
CA ASP A 282 -1.51 -6.01 -6.26
C ASP A 282 -1.71 -5.03 -5.10
N ILE A 283 -1.36 -5.48 -3.89
CA ILE A 283 -1.52 -4.66 -2.70
C ILE A 283 -0.66 -3.40 -2.72
N PHE A 284 0.50 -3.43 -3.37
CA PHE A 284 1.38 -2.28 -3.43
C PHE A 284 0.74 -1.17 -4.27
N VAL A 285 0.11 -1.54 -5.38
CA VAL A 285 -0.68 -0.63 -6.22
C VAL A 285 -1.85 -0.05 -5.43
N LEU A 286 -2.60 -0.89 -4.71
CA LEU A 286 -3.73 -0.43 -3.90
C LEU A 286 -3.31 0.51 -2.77
N LYS A 287 -2.22 0.20 -2.05
CA LYS A 287 -1.66 1.14 -1.06
C LYS A 287 -1.32 2.47 -1.73
N GLY A 288 -0.62 2.42 -2.87
CA GLY A 288 -0.29 3.60 -3.68
C GLY A 288 -1.49 4.46 -4.08
N LEU A 289 -2.61 3.84 -4.46
CA LEU A 289 -3.86 4.52 -4.78
C LEU A 289 -4.42 5.30 -3.58
N HIS A 290 -4.40 4.71 -2.39
CA HIS A 290 -4.84 5.39 -1.18
C HIS A 290 -3.93 6.59 -0.86
N PHE A 291 -2.61 6.45 -1.03
CA PHE A 291 -1.67 7.56 -0.89
C PHE A 291 -1.89 8.65 -1.95
N TYR A 292 -2.23 8.27 -3.19
CA TYR A 292 -2.60 9.20 -4.26
C TYR A 292 -3.86 10.00 -3.88
N ARG A 293 -4.92 9.34 -3.43
CA ARG A 293 -6.15 10.00 -2.99
C ARG A 293 -5.88 11.00 -1.87
N LEU A 294 -5.13 10.61 -0.85
CA LEU A 294 -4.77 11.49 0.27
C LEU A 294 -3.85 12.65 -0.15
N ARG A 295 -3.10 12.49 -1.23
CA ARG A 295 -2.23 13.54 -1.78
C ARG A 295 -3.03 14.60 -2.52
N TYR A 296 -4.02 14.20 -3.32
CA TYR A 296 -4.67 15.09 -4.29
C TYR A 296 -6.13 15.45 -3.96
N ASN A 297 -6.79 14.76 -3.03
CA ASN A 297 -8.16 15.09 -2.65
C ASN A 297 -8.18 16.32 -1.73
N ALA A 298 -8.95 17.33 -2.11
CA ALA A 298 -9.15 18.57 -1.36
C ALA A 298 -10.11 18.40 -0.15
N ASN A 299 -10.88 17.32 -0.11
CA ASN A 299 -11.89 17.06 0.92
C ASN A 299 -11.43 15.98 1.91
N CYS A 300 -11.81 16.09 3.19
CA CYS A 300 -11.60 14.99 4.15
C CYS A 300 -12.58 13.85 3.88
N ASP A 301 -12.08 12.61 3.91
CA ASP A 301 -12.90 11.39 3.84
C ASP A 301 -13.58 11.03 5.17
N CYS A 302 -13.46 11.89 6.18
CA CYS A 302 -13.99 11.75 7.53
C CYS A 302 -15.45 11.32 7.52
N ASN A 303 -16.28 11.98 6.70
CA ASN A 303 -17.73 11.81 6.67
C ASN A 303 -18.20 10.75 5.66
N LEU A 304 -17.30 10.17 4.86
CA LEU A 304 -17.68 9.15 3.89
C LEU A 304 -17.98 7.83 4.60
N SER A 305 -19.09 7.19 4.22
CA SER A 305 -19.38 5.83 4.63
C SER A 305 -18.37 4.85 4.00
N LEU A 306 -18.20 3.66 4.59
CA LEU A 306 -17.34 2.61 4.02
C LEU A 306 -17.71 2.29 2.55
N PRO A 307 -19.00 2.06 2.20
CA PRO A 307 -19.42 1.85 0.81
C PRO A 307 -19.09 3.03 -0.10
N THR A 308 -19.32 4.27 0.33
CA THR A 308 -19.02 5.46 -0.48
C THR A 308 -17.53 5.58 -0.76
N LEU A 309 -16.69 5.42 0.26
CA LEU A 309 -15.23 5.47 0.10
C LEU A 309 -14.72 4.35 -0.83
N PHE A 310 -15.29 3.15 -0.72
CA PHE A 310 -15.00 2.03 -1.62
C PHE A 310 -15.34 2.36 -3.09
N ILE A 311 -16.54 2.89 -3.36
CA ILE A 311 -16.96 3.28 -4.72
C ILE A 311 -16.05 4.35 -5.30
N GLU A 312 -15.70 5.37 -4.51
CA GLU A 312 -14.84 6.44 -4.99
C GLU A 312 -13.42 5.93 -5.31
N LEU A 313 -12.84 5.09 -4.45
CA LEU A 313 -11.51 4.52 -4.73
C LEU A 313 -11.53 3.54 -5.90
N LEU A 314 -12.59 2.73 -6.05
CA LEU A 314 -12.79 1.89 -7.23
C LEU A 314 -12.87 2.74 -8.52
N GLY A 315 -13.57 3.88 -8.45
CA GLY A 315 -13.68 4.85 -9.55
C GLY A 315 -12.33 5.47 -9.94
N ILE A 316 -11.51 5.87 -8.96
CA ILE A 316 -10.15 6.38 -9.22
C ILE A 316 -9.29 5.29 -9.86
N HIS A 317 -9.34 4.06 -9.36
CA HIS A 317 -8.57 2.95 -9.92
C HIS A 317 -8.96 2.69 -11.38
N ARG A 318 -10.25 2.69 -11.69
CA ARG A 318 -10.76 2.57 -13.06
C ARG A 318 -10.16 3.64 -13.97
N GLU A 319 -10.13 4.89 -13.52
CA GLU A 319 -9.59 6.00 -14.32
C GLU A 319 -8.09 5.87 -14.56
N ILE A 320 -7.32 5.54 -13.54
CA ILE A 320 -5.86 5.34 -13.65
C ILE A 320 -5.58 4.18 -14.62
N THR A 321 -6.15 3.00 -14.40
CA THR A 321 -5.94 1.83 -15.25
C THR A 321 -6.35 2.09 -16.70
N TYR A 322 -7.47 2.78 -16.92
CA TYR A 322 -7.91 3.12 -18.29
C TYR A 322 -6.95 4.09 -18.98
N ASN A 323 -6.52 5.15 -18.28
CA ASN A 323 -5.60 6.14 -18.84
C ASN A 323 -4.23 5.52 -19.15
N GLU A 324 -3.71 4.66 -18.27
CA GLU A 324 -2.46 3.92 -18.52
C GLU A 324 -2.59 2.98 -19.72
N ALA A 325 -3.69 2.20 -19.79
CA ALA A 325 -3.94 1.31 -20.92
C ALA A 325 -4.06 2.08 -22.24
N LEU A 326 -4.75 3.23 -22.24
CA LEU A 326 -4.88 4.10 -23.40
C LEU A 326 -3.53 4.68 -23.83
N GLN A 327 -2.72 5.19 -22.89
CA GLN A 327 -1.40 5.74 -23.18
C GLN A 327 -0.49 4.68 -23.82
N ARG A 328 -0.46 3.46 -23.25
CA ARG A 328 0.30 2.35 -23.81
C ARG A 328 -0.23 1.92 -25.17
N PHE A 329 -1.54 1.87 -25.37
CA PHE A 329 -2.16 1.56 -26.65
C PHE A 329 -1.71 2.53 -27.75
N VAL A 330 -1.74 3.84 -27.43
CA VAL A 330 -1.30 4.91 -28.34
C VAL A 330 0.22 4.83 -28.60
N THR A 331 1.01 4.55 -27.57
CA THR A 331 2.49 4.54 -27.68
C THR A 331 3.01 3.33 -28.44
N PHE A 332 2.43 2.15 -28.22
CA PHE A 332 2.93 0.88 -28.76
C PHE A 332 2.06 0.31 -29.90
N GLY A 333 1.16 1.11 -30.49
CA GLY A 333 0.48 0.77 -31.73
C GLY A 333 -0.50 -0.41 -31.64
N GLY A 334 -1.15 -0.61 -30.49
CA GLY A 334 -2.23 -1.59 -30.32
C GLY A 334 -1.85 -3.08 -30.41
N GLN A 335 -0.56 -3.42 -30.55
CA GLN A 335 -0.12 -4.82 -30.69
C GLN A 335 -0.27 -5.67 -29.40
N GLN A 336 -0.49 -5.02 -28.25
CA GLN A 336 -0.77 -5.68 -26.96
C GLN A 336 -2.17 -5.30 -26.45
N ALA A 337 -3.21 -5.92 -27.03
CA ALA A 337 -4.61 -5.65 -26.71
C ALA A 337 -5.04 -6.04 -25.28
N HIS A 338 -4.21 -6.77 -24.53
CA HIS A 338 -4.56 -7.27 -23.19
C HIS A 338 -4.74 -6.14 -22.16
N TRP A 339 -3.94 -5.06 -22.22
CA TRP A 339 -4.09 -3.91 -21.32
C TRP A 339 -5.47 -3.26 -21.41
N MET A 340 -5.98 -3.12 -22.63
CA MET A 340 -7.31 -2.57 -22.86
C MET A 340 -8.41 -3.54 -22.41
N GLY A 341 -8.14 -4.85 -22.49
CA GLY A 341 -9.02 -5.89 -21.96
C GLY A 341 -9.25 -5.77 -20.45
N ASP A 342 -8.17 -5.62 -19.69
CA ASP A 342 -8.24 -5.48 -18.23
C ASP A 342 -8.91 -4.15 -17.83
N ALA A 343 -8.56 -3.05 -18.50
CA ALA A 343 -9.21 -1.75 -18.29
C ALA A 343 -10.73 -1.79 -18.58
N THR A 344 -11.13 -2.45 -19.67
CA THR A 344 -12.55 -2.60 -20.03
C THR A 344 -13.30 -3.48 -19.04
N ARG A 345 -12.65 -4.53 -18.52
CA ARG A 345 -13.22 -5.39 -17.47
C ARG A 345 -13.45 -4.59 -16.19
N LEU A 346 -12.45 -3.85 -15.73
CA LEU A 346 -12.56 -2.98 -14.57
C LEU A 346 -13.64 -1.92 -14.75
N TYR A 347 -13.76 -1.34 -15.95
CA TYR A 347 -14.83 -0.40 -16.28
C TYR A 347 -16.22 -1.04 -16.12
N SER A 348 -16.43 -2.23 -16.67
CA SER A 348 -17.71 -2.96 -16.56
C SER A 348 -18.05 -3.27 -15.11
N ILE A 349 -17.09 -3.74 -14.32
CA ILE A 349 -17.28 -4.07 -12.90
C ILE A 349 -17.62 -2.80 -12.12
N THR A 350 -16.85 -1.72 -12.30
CA THR A 350 -17.09 -0.44 -11.63
C THR A 350 -18.48 0.09 -11.94
N ARG A 351 -18.91 0.01 -13.21
CA ARG A 351 -20.26 0.42 -13.63
C ARG A 351 -21.35 -0.41 -12.94
N ASN A 352 -21.19 -1.74 -12.89
CA ASN A 352 -22.17 -2.63 -12.28
C ASN A 352 -22.27 -2.39 -10.77
N VAL A 353 -21.13 -2.26 -10.08
CA VAL A 353 -21.09 -2.00 -8.64
C VAL A 353 -21.67 -0.61 -8.31
N ALA A 354 -21.35 0.41 -9.12
CA ALA A 354 -21.93 1.75 -8.96
C ALA A 354 -23.45 1.74 -9.17
N MET A 355 -23.97 0.96 -10.13
CA MET A 355 -25.40 0.80 -10.32
C MET A 355 -26.08 0.24 -9.07
N PHE A 356 -25.54 -0.82 -8.46
CA PHE A 356 -26.07 -1.37 -7.21
C PHE A 356 -25.97 -0.40 -6.03
N TYR A 357 -24.90 0.39 -5.96
CA TYR A 357 -24.75 1.46 -4.98
C TYR A 357 -25.87 2.51 -5.11
N TYR A 358 -26.12 3.02 -6.31
CA TYR A 358 -27.18 4.03 -6.53
C TYR A 358 -28.59 3.48 -6.39
N MET A 359 -28.82 2.20 -6.74
CA MET A 359 -30.07 1.50 -6.46
C MET A 359 -30.24 1.14 -4.98
N ASN A 360 -29.15 1.26 -4.20
CA ASN A 360 -29.04 0.83 -2.80
C ASN A 360 -29.53 -0.62 -2.58
N CYS A 361 -29.29 -1.52 -3.52
CA CYS A 361 -29.78 -2.89 -3.47
C CYS A 361 -28.88 -3.80 -4.30
N ILE A 362 -28.59 -5.00 -3.80
CA ILE A 362 -27.78 -6.00 -4.51
C ILE A 362 -28.25 -7.42 -4.20
N PRO A 363 -28.35 -8.33 -5.20
CA PRO A 363 -28.58 -9.75 -4.95
C PRO A 363 -27.39 -10.36 -4.18
N VAL A 364 -27.66 -11.14 -3.15
CA VAL A 364 -26.62 -11.74 -2.29
C VAL A 364 -25.66 -12.63 -3.08
N GLU A 365 -26.17 -13.42 -4.03
CA GLU A 365 -25.32 -14.29 -4.86
C GLU A 365 -24.43 -13.48 -5.82
N HIS A 366 -24.94 -12.36 -6.34
CA HIS A 366 -24.15 -11.46 -7.17
C HIS A 366 -23.03 -10.78 -6.35
N LEU A 367 -23.33 -10.38 -5.12
CA LEU A 367 -22.35 -9.85 -4.17
C LEU A 367 -21.25 -10.88 -3.89
N LYS A 368 -21.58 -12.13 -3.57
CA LYS A 368 -20.59 -13.19 -3.35
C LYS A 368 -19.71 -13.44 -4.57
N HIS A 369 -20.30 -13.46 -5.77
CA HIS A 369 -19.56 -13.64 -7.02
C HIS A 369 -18.59 -12.48 -7.29
N LEU A 370 -19.05 -11.24 -7.14
CA LEU A 370 -18.22 -10.04 -7.33
C LEU A 370 -16.96 -10.04 -6.45
N PHE A 371 -17.05 -10.56 -5.23
CA PHE A 371 -15.95 -10.54 -4.27
C PHE A 371 -15.22 -11.89 -4.15
N GLY A 372 -15.50 -12.86 -5.03
CA GLY A 372 -14.79 -14.15 -5.07
C GLY A 372 -14.97 -14.99 -3.80
N ILE A 373 -16.17 -14.98 -3.22
CA ILE A 373 -16.48 -15.74 -1.99
C ILE A 373 -16.95 -17.18 -2.31
N ILE A 374 -17.27 -17.48 -3.57
CA ILE A 374 -17.84 -18.76 -4.04
C ILE A 374 -16.77 -19.65 -4.66
#